data_AF-A0A1F5EAE4-F1
#
_entry.id   AF-A0A1F5EAE4-F1
#
_cell.length_a   1.000
_cell.length_b   1.000
_cell.length_c   1.000
_cell.angle_alpha   90.00
_cell.angle_beta   90.00
_cell.angle_gamma   90.00
#
_symmetry.space_group_name_H-M   'P 1'
#
loop_
_entity.id
_entity.type
_entity.pdbx_description
1 polymer ?
#
loop_
_entity_poly.entity_id
_entity_poly.type
_entity_poly.pdbx_seq_one_letter_code
_entity_poly.pdbx_strand_id
1 'polypeptide(L)'
;MEGELKCPVCGGEFDGVTFRSRSGSSIYAKRCNQCSGFWFEREPASDLELSSVLEQDSASANYSMKNTDLVCPQDQSLLEEVDSSELPAGSRYWRCNDCDGSFYPKGQLATLSEWRAKNSAHVSGGPLKPNVAISSVLVVALVGLVGASAGKISGFSAATDQVLPTLGPSLGTLILLAVTYVAGTILAILGRKVAVVAMGWGVISICLVGFFVVIFGP
;
A
#
# COMPACT_ATOMS: atom_id res chain seq x y z
N MET A 1 12.34 32.40 16.30
CA MET A 1 13.82 32.45 16.27
C MET A 1 14.25 31.12 15.69
N GLU A 2 14.60 31.08 14.40
CA GLU A 2 15.14 29.87 13.78
C GLU A 2 16.57 29.72 14.26
N GLY A 3 16.77 28.89 15.29
CA GLY A 3 18.10 28.51 15.74
C GLY A 3 18.78 27.68 14.66
N GLU A 4 20.08 27.92 14.47
CA GLU A 4 20.89 27.15 13.54
C GLU A 4 21.02 25.72 14.06
N LEU A 5 20.47 24.75 13.32
CA LEU A 5 20.52 23.34 13.70
C LEU A 5 21.95 22.81 13.61
N LYS A 6 22.42 22.10 14.63
CA LYS A 6 23.75 21.48 14.68
C LYS A 6 23.65 19.96 14.64
N CYS A 7 24.61 19.29 14.00
CA CYS A 7 24.59 17.84 13.87
C CYS A 7 24.62 17.16 15.25
N PRO A 8 23.71 16.21 15.54
CA PRO A 8 23.65 15.54 16.84
C PRO A 8 24.91 14.73 17.19
N VAL A 9 25.68 14.36 16.16
CA VAL A 9 26.84 13.47 16.31
C VAL A 9 28.15 14.23 16.49
N CYS A 10 28.36 15.29 15.71
CA CYS A 10 29.65 15.99 15.65
C CYS A 10 29.55 17.50 15.89
N GLY A 11 28.34 18.03 16.09
CA GLY A 11 28.10 19.48 16.23
C GLY A 11 28.33 20.28 14.93
N GLY A 12 28.61 19.60 13.81
CA GLY A 12 28.82 20.22 12.50
C GLY A 12 27.58 20.90 11.94
N GLU A 13 27.78 21.69 10.89
CA GLU A 13 26.70 22.41 10.21
C GLU A 13 26.01 21.54 9.16
N PHE A 14 24.78 21.90 8.84
CA PHE A 14 23.95 21.21 7.87
C PHE A 14 23.83 22.01 6.57
N ASP A 15 24.06 21.33 5.45
CA ASP A 15 23.73 21.81 4.12
C ASP A 15 22.36 21.28 3.69
N GLY A 16 21.56 22.11 3.02
CA GLY A 16 20.29 21.67 2.44
C GLY A 16 20.49 20.72 1.27
N VAL A 17 19.81 19.58 1.30
CA VAL A 17 19.77 18.61 0.19
C VAL A 17 18.32 18.23 -0.10
N THR A 18 18.05 17.87 -1.34
CA THR A 18 16.71 17.48 -1.77
C THR A 18 16.74 16.10 -2.35
N PHE A 19 15.81 15.26 -1.90
CA PHE A 19 15.57 13.93 -2.44
C PHE A 19 14.31 13.92 -3.28
N ARG A 20 14.25 13.01 -4.25
CA ARG A 20 13.04 12.73 -4.98
C ARG A 20 12.25 11.64 -4.27
N SER A 21 10.95 11.84 -4.15
CA SER A 21 10.03 10.82 -3.66
C SER A 21 9.56 9.91 -4.80
N ARG A 22 9.03 8.74 -4.46
CA ARG A 22 8.41 7.82 -5.43
C ARG A 22 7.18 8.41 -6.11
N SER A 23 6.53 9.41 -5.51
CA SER A 23 5.42 10.14 -6.12
C SER A 23 5.89 11.30 -7.01
N GLY A 24 7.20 11.53 -7.10
CA GLY A 24 7.81 12.59 -7.88
C GLY A 24 7.92 13.93 -7.17
N SER A 25 7.47 14.03 -5.91
CA SER A 25 7.66 15.21 -5.07
C SER A 25 9.09 15.33 -4.55
N SER A 26 9.49 16.54 -4.17
CA SER A 26 10.77 16.81 -3.53
C SER A 26 10.64 16.74 -2.01
N ILE A 27 11.52 15.97 -1.37
CA ILE A 27 11.63 15.85 0.08
C ILE A 27 12.92 16.55 0.51
N TYR A 28 12.80 17.54 1.39
CA TYR A 28 13.94 18.28 1.90
C TYR A 28 14.61 17.53 3.06
N ALA A 29 15.94 17.56 3.09
CA ALA A 29 16.74 17.07 4.19
C ALA A 29 17.94 17.98 4.42
N LYS A 30 18.60 17.77 5.55
CA LYS A 30 19.78 18.52 5.99
C LYS A 30 20.95 17.54 6.08
N ARG A 31 22.00 17.70 5.27
CA ARG A 31 23.20 16.84 5.25
C ARG A 31 24.33 17.51 6.03
N CYS A 32 24.89 16.81 7.02
CA CYS A 32 26.00 17.32 7.80
C CYS A 32 27.27 17.41 6.96
N ASN A 33 27.95 18.55 6.98
CA ASN A 33 29.19 18.77 6.21
C ASN A 33 30.41 18.02 6.76
N GLN A 34 30.36 17.53 8.00
CA GLN A 34 31.47 16.80 8.64
C GLN A 34 31.30 15.28 8.60
N CYS A 35 30.18 14.77 9.11
CA CYS A 35 29.95 13.33 9.19
C CYS A 35 29.15 12.77 8.00
N SER A 36 28.63 13.65 7.12
CA SER A 36 27.74 13.29 6.01
C SER A 36 26.44 12.59 6.43
N GLY A 37 26.03 12.66 7.70
CA GLY A 37 24.73 12.18 8.16
C GLY A 37 23.60 13.09 7.71
N PHE A 38 22.39 12.55 7.60
CA PHE A 38 21.20 13.25 7.15
C PHE A 38 20.21 13.45 8.30
N TRP A 39 19.68 14.65 8.41
CA TRP A 39 18.58 15.01 9.28
C TRP A 39 17.34 15.30 8.44
N PHE A 40 16.23 14.69 8.81
CA PHE A 40 14.92 15.00 8.26
C PHE A 40 14.06 15.56 9.39
N GLU A 41 13.32 16.63 9.09
CA GLU A 41 12.37 17.22 10.06
C GLU A 41 11.20 16.28 10.35
N ARG A 42 10.90 15.37 9.44
CA ARG A 42 9.96 14.27 9.62
C ARG A 42 10.46 13.03 8.90
N GLU A 43 10.28 11.87 9.52
CA GLU A 43 10.76 10.60 8.95
C GLU A 43 10.24 10.37 7.50
N PRO A 44 11.14 10.29 6.50
CA PRO A 44 10.77 10.15 5.08
C PRO A 44 10.66 8.67 4.65
N ALA A 45 10.77 7.75 5.60
CA ALA A 45 11.24 6.39 5.44
C ALA A 45 10.62 5.58 4.29
N SER A 46 9.34 5.77 4.00
CA SER A 46 8.66 5.02 2.93
C SER A 46 8.74 5.68 1.56
N ASP A 47 8.95 6.99 1.48
CA ASP A 47 8.56 7.74 0.29
C ASP A 47 9.72 8.12 -0.61
N LEU A 48 10.97 7.94 -0.18
CA LEU A 48 12.15 8.26 -0.99
C LEU A 48 12.33 7.31 -2.18
N GLU A 49 12.75 7.86 -3.31
CA GLU A 49 13.16 7.12 -4.50
C GLU A 49 14.61 6.61 -4.35
N LEU A 50 14.83 5.33 -4.62
CA LEU A 50 16.13 4.68 -4.41
C LEU A 50 17.27 5.35 -5.20
N SER A 51 17.04 5.69 -6.47
CA SER A 51 18.02 6.38 -7.33
C SER A 51 18.51 7.68 -6.69
N SER A 52 17.58 8.52 -6.22
CA SER A 52 17.89 9.79 -5.58
C SER A 52 18.66 9.63 -4.26
N VAL A 53 18.39 8.55 -3.51
CA VAL A 53 19.15 8.25 -2.29
C VAL A 53 20.58 7.87 -2.63
N LEU A 54 20.78 6.96 -3.59
CA LEU A 54 22.11 6.47 -3.99
C LEU A 54 23.01 7.53 -4.61
N GLU A 55 22.44 8.59 -5.18
CA GLU A 55 23.18 9.77 -5.66
C GLU A 55 23.76 10.60 -4.51
N GLN A 56 23.10 10.62 -3.35
CA GLN A 56 23.46 11.48 -2.21
C GLN A 56 24.16 10.73 -1.07
N ASP A 57 23.81 9.46 -0.88
CA ASP A 57 24.32 8.60 0.17
C ASP A 57 24.85 7.30 -0.44
N SER A 58 26.06 6.90 -0.04
CA SER A 58 26.66 5.64 -0.48
C SER A 58 26.72 4.68 0.70
N ALA A 59 26.30 3.43 0.46
CA ALA A 59 26.33 2.35 1.45
C ALA A 59 27.76 1.98 1.84
N SER A 60 28.42 2.85 2.61
CA SER A 60 29.66 2.56 3.30
C SER A 60 29.40 2.76 4.78
N ALA A 61 29.27 1.65 5.51
CA ALA A 61 29.07 1.63 6.96
C ALA A 61 30.36 2.03 7.73
N ASN A 62 31.18 2.90 7.15
CA ASN A 62 32.50 3.22 7.67
C ASN A 62 32.45 4.28 8.78
N TYR A 63 31.26 4.64 9.26
CA TYR A 63 31.12 5.57 10.37
C TYR A 63 30.96 4.81 11.69
N SER A 64 32.07 4.67 12.42
CA SER A 64 32.08 4.16 13.78
C SER A 64 31.50 5.23 14.71
N MET A 65 30.18 5.16 14.97
CA MET A 65 29.56 6.00 15.99
C MET A 65 30.06 5.57 17.36
N LYS A 66 30.52 6.53 18.17
CA LYS A 66 30.63 6.32 19.60
C LYS A 66 29.22 6.20 20.15
N ASN A 67 28.96 5.15 20.93
CA ASN A 67 27.69 4.95 21.61
C ASN A 67 27.50 6.12 22.59
N THR A 68 26.78 7.15 22.15
CA THR A 68 26.59 8.41 22.87
C THR A 68 25.14 8.81 22.72
N ASP A 69 24.60 9.40 23.77
CA ASP A 69 23.26 9.93 23.79
C ASP A 69 23.18 11.09 22.80
N LEU A 70 22.45 10.88 21.70
CA LEU A 70 22.27 11.89 20.68
C LEU A 70 21.11 12.80 21.07
N VAL A 71 21.25 14.09 20.78
CA VAL A 71 20.26 15.11 21.13
C VAL A 71 19.65 15.70 19.87
N CYS A 72 18.32 15.84 19.85
CA CYS A 72 17.60 16.40 18.73
C CYS A 72 18.03 17.85 18.48
N PRO A 73 18.42 18.23 17.27
CA PRO A 73 18.87 19.58 16.98
C PRO A 73 17.75 20.63 17.08
N GLN A 74 16.48 20.21 17.04
CA GLN A 74 15.33 21.11 16.95
C GLN A 74 14.72 21.46 18.31
N ASP A 75 14.54 20.48 19.19
CA ASP A 75 13.90 20.64 20.51
C ASP A 75 14.82 20.24 21.68
N GLN A 76 16.04 19.78 21.40
CA GLN A 76 17.00 19.31 22.40
C GLN A 76 16.53 18.08 23.19
N SER A 77 15.52 17.34 22.72
CA SER A 77 15.12 16.06 23.29
C SER A 77 16.20 15.00 23.09
N LEU A 78 16.19 13.94 23.91
CA LEU A 78 17.01 12.77 23.61
C LEU A 78 16.47 12.09 22.34
N LEU A 79 17.36 11.69 21.43
CA LEU A 79 17.00 10.88 20.29
C LEU A 79 17.03 9.40 20.66
N GLU A 80 15.99 8.67 20.28
CA GLU A 80 15.88 7.23 20.51
C GLU A 80 16.35 6.46 19.28
N GLU A 81 17.20 5.46 19.49
CA GLU A 81 17.58 4.53 18.41
C GLU A 81 16.35 3.70 18.05
N VAL A 82 16.00 3.67 16.76
CA VAL A 82 14.90 2.82 16.31
C VAL A 82 15.42 1.40 16.15
N ASP A 83 15.08 0.55 17.10
CA ASP A 83 15.25 -0.90 17.00
C ASP A 83 13.94 -1.53 16.50
N SER A 84 13.98 -2.13 15.31
CA SER A 84 12.82 -2.81 14.74
C SER A 84 13.26 -3.99 13.90
N SER A 85 12.50 -5.09 13.98
CA SER A 85 12.63 -6.23 13.07
C SER A 85 12.41 -5.86 11.60
N GLU A 86 11.88 -4.67 11.33
CA GLU A 86 11.68 -4.10 9.99
C GLU A 86 12.92 -3.36 9.46
N LEU A 87 14.08 -3.49 10.10
CA LEU A 87 15.33 -2.90 9.66
C LEU A 87 16.33 -3.96 9.19
N PRO A 88 17.13 -3.68 8.15
CA PRO A 88 18.26 -4.56 7.80
C PRO A 88 19.21 -4.73 8.97
N ALA A 89 19.78 -5.93 9.10
CA ALA A 89 20.75 -6.24 10.14
C ALA A 89 21.92 -5.25 10.10
N GLY A 90 22.23 -4.64 11.25
CA GLY A 90 23.30 -3.66 11.38
C GLY A 90 22.95 -2.24 10.91
N SER A 91 21.72 -2.02 10.44
CA SER A 91 21.24 -0.67 10.16
C SER A 91 20.67 0.01 11.40
N ARG A 92 20.95 1.31 11.54
CA ARG A 92 20.56 2.11 12.71
C ARG A 92 20.27 3.53 12.28
N TYR A 93 19.24 4.10 12.88
CA TYR A 93 18.91 5.52 12.79
C TYR A 93 18.21 5.93 14.07
N TRP A 94 18.17 7.23 14.33
CA TRP A 94 17.57 7.76 15.55
C TRP A 94 16.36 8.63 15.21
N ARG A 95 15.37 8.61 16.09
CA ARG A 95 14.14 9.39 15.96
C ARG A 95 13.92 10.24 17.22
N CYS A 96 13.43 11.45 17.01
CA CYS A 96 12.92 12.31 18.06
C CYS A 96 11.43 12.02 18.28
N ASN A 97 11.04 11.77 19.54
CA ASN A 97 9.63 11.53 19.89
C ASN A 97 8.81 12.81 20.01
N ASP A 98 9.45 13.97 20.16
CA ASP A 98 8.77 15.25 20.34
C ASP A 98 8.49 15.95 19.00
N CYS A 99 9.47 16.00 18.08
CA CYS A 99 9.32 16.66 16.77
C CYS A 99 9.17 15.71 15.56
N ASP A 100 9.16 14.38 15.77
CA ASP A 100 9.16 13.35 14.71
C ASP A 100 10.36 13.40 13.74
N GLY A 101 11.40 14.16 14.10
CA GLY A 101 12.62 14.27 13.32
C GLY A 101 13.43 12.98 13.34
N SER A 102 14.15 12.70 12.26
CA SER A 102 14.94 11.46 12.14
C SER A 102 16.34 11.74 11.63
N PHE A 103 17.33 11.15 12.30
CA PHE A 103 18.75 11.23 11.96
C PHE A 103 19.26 9.91 11.41
N TYR A 104 19.80 9.94 10.19
CA TYR A 104 20.44 8.81 9.52
C TYR A 104 21.94 9.07 9.40
N PRO A 105 22.81 8.24 10.01
CA PRO A 105 24.24 8.30 9.74
C PRO A 105 24.54 8.01 8.27
N LYS A 106 25.75 8.38 7.85
CA LYS A 106 26.27 8.09 6.52
C LYS A 106 26.12 6.61 6.16
N GLY A 107 25.59 6.33 4.97
CA GLY A 107 25.38 5.00 4.40
C GLY A 107 24.17 4.25 4.94
N GLN A 108 23.57 4.70 6.04
CA GLN A 108 22.40 4.05 6.65
C GLN A 108 21.13 4.29 5.84
N LEU A 109 20.98 5.50 5.27
CA LEU A 109 19.83 5.83 4.43
C LEU A 109 19.83 5.00 3.15
N ALA A 110 20.98 4.88 2.49
CA ALA A 110 21.17 4.01 1.33
C ALA A 110 20.83 2.55 1.67
N THR A 111 21.45 2.00 2.71
CA THR A 111 21.24 0.59 3.13
C THR A 111 19.76 0.29 3.42
N LEU A 112 19.09 1.20 4.12
CA LEU A 112 17.68 1.07 4.46
C LEU A 112 16.78 1.14 3.22
N SER A 113 17.06 2.08 2.31
CA SER A 113 16.30 2.25 1.06
C SER A 113 16.43 1.03 0.12
N GLU A 114 17.64 0.46 0.01
CA GLU A 114 17.91 -0.75 -0.78
C GLU A 114 17.18 -1.96 -0.22
N TRP A 115 17.25 -2.17 1.10
CA TRP A 115 16.55 -3.27 1.77
C TRP A 115 15.04 -3.17 1.58
N ARG A 116 14.47 -1.97 1.73
CA ARG A 116 13.04 -1.71 1.49
C ARG A 116 12.65 -1.97 0.04
N ALA A 117 13.47 -1.55 -0.92
CA ALA A 117 13.23 -1.83 -2.34
C ALA A 117 13.20 -3.33 -2.62
N LYS A 118 14.15 -4.09 -2.07
CA LYS A 118 14.22 -5.56 -2.22
C LYS A 118 13.04 -6.27 -1.58
N ASN A 119 12.64 -5.88 -0.37
CA ASN A 119 11.51 -6.52 0.31
C ASN A 119 10.15 -6.10 -0.27
N SER A 120 10.04 -4.87 -0.76
CA SER A 120 8.87 -4.46 -1.55
C SER A 120 8.75 -5.27 -2.84
N ALA A 121 9.88 -5.57 -3.50
CA ALA A 121 9.91 -6.43 -4.68
C ALA A 121 9.52 -7.88 -4.35
N HIS A 122 9.89 -8.42 -3.18
CA HIS A 122 9.45 -9.76 -2.76
C HIS A 122 7.95 -9.84 -2.45
N VAL A 123 7.34 -8.79 -1.90
CA VAL A 123 5.88 -8.70 -1.70
C VAL A 123 5.15 -8.51 -3.05
N SER A 124 5.83 -7.96 -4.06
CA SER A 124 5.28 -7.72 -5.41
C SER A 124 5.61 -8.82 -6.43
N GLY A 125 6.53 -9.72 -6.08
CA GLY A 125 7.26 -10.59 -7.00
C GLY A 125 7.37 -12.02 -6.51
N GLY A 126 6.43 -12.46 -5.68
CA GLY A 126 6.13 -13.90 -5.63
C GLY A 126 5.85 -14.36 -7.06
N PRO A 127 6.49 -15.43 -7.56
CA PRO A 127 6.16 -15.94 -8.88
C PRO A 127 4.65 -16.19 -8.86
N LEU A 128 3.93 -15.46 -9.71
CA LEU A 128 2.60 -15.86 -10.13
C LEU A 128 2.79 -17.26 -10.71
N LYS A 129 2.62 -18.29 -9.86
CA LYS A 129 2.34 -19.64 -10.33
C LYS A 129 1.25 -19.46 -11.38
N PRO A 130 1.40 -20.02 -12.59
CA PRO A 130 0.45 -19.85 -13.68
C PRO A 130 -0.87 -20.62 -13.42
N ASN A 131 -1.35 -20.64 -12.18
CA ASN A 131 -2.63 -21.22 -11.78
C ASN A 131 -3.74 -20.17 -11.71
N VAL A 132 -3.48 -18.91 -12.08
CA VAL A 132 -4.53 -17.88 -12.26
C VAL A 132 -5.27 -18.05 -13.60
N ALA A 133 -4.83 -18.97 -14.46
CA ALA A 133 -5.60 -19.37 -15.64
C ALA A 133 -6.82 -20.27 -15.31
N ILE A 134 -6.97 -20.76 -14.07
CA ILE A 134 -8.09 -21.64 -13.69
C ILE A 134 -9.27 -20.84 -13.13
N SER A 135 -9.07 -19.60 -12.65
CA SER A 135 -10.16 -18.83 -12.04
C SER A 135 -11.02 -18.06 -13.06
N SER A 136 -10.45 -17.61 -14.18
CA SER A 136 -11.24 -16.95 -15.25
C SER A 136 -12.06 -17.95 -16.07
N VAL A 137 -11.61 -19.21 -16.19
CA VAL A 137 -12.37 -20.27 -16.87
C VAL A 137 -13.56 -20.71 -16.02
N LEU A 138 -13.44 -20.74 -14.69
CA LEU A 138 -14.56 -21.14 -13.82
C LEU A 138 -15.71 -20.12 -13.85
N VAL A 139 -15.40 -18.82 -13.94
CA VAL A 139 -16.42 -17.76 -14.02
C VAL A 139 -17.11 -17.76 -15.39
N VAL A 140 -16.38 -17.99 -16.49
CA VAL A 140 -17.00 -18.11 -17.83
C VAL A 140 -17.81 -19.40 -17.95
N ALA A 141 -17.38 -20.51 -17.34
CA ALA A 141 -18.13 -21.76 -17.32
C ALA A 141 -19.42 -21.66 -16.46
N LEU A 142 -19.38 -20.96 -15.33
CA LEU A 142 -20.57 -20.73 -14.51
C LEU A 142 -21.56 -19.75 -15.17
N VAL A 143 -21.09 -18.72 -15.87
CA VAL A 143 -21.96 -17.81 -16.64
C VAL A 143 -22.54 -18.52 -17.88
N GLY A 144 -21.79 -19.42 -18.52
CA GLY A 144 -22.29 -20.24 -19.63
C GLY A 144 -23.36 -21.26 -19.22
N LEU A 145 -23.26 -21.84 -18.02
CA LEU A 145 -24.24 -22.80 -17.50
C LEU A 145 -25.58 -22.16 -17.11
N VAL A 146 -25.60 -20.87 -16.77
CA VAL A 146 -26.86 -20.13 -16.50
C VAL A 146 -27.52 -19.65 -17.80
N GLY A 147 -26.76 -19.48 -18.89
CA GLY A 147 -27.32 -19.14 -20.21
C GLY A 147 -27.96 -20.32 -20.96
N ALA A 148 -27.57 -21.56 -20.65
CA ALA A 148 -28.03 -22.75 -21.37
C ALA A 148 -29.30 -23.42 -20.79
N SER A 149 -29.82 -22.97 -19.65
CA SER A 149 -31.06 -23.51 -19.08
C SER A 149 -32.35 -22.82 -19.56
N ALA A 150 -32.25 -21.85 -20.47
CA ALA A 150 -33.41 -21.19 -21.07
C ALA A 150 -34.01 -21.91 -22.30
N GLY A 151 -33.50 -23.10 -22.65
CA GLY A 151 -33.97 -23.86 -23.82
C GLY A 151 -34.24 -25.32 -23.51
N LYS A 152 -35.53 -25.68 -23.46
CA LYS A 152 -36.13 -27.03 -23.32
C LYS A 152 -36.33 -27.54 -21.89
N ILE A 153 -37.50 -27.22 -21.34
CA ILE A 153 -38.22 -28.14 -20.47
C ILE A 153 -39.62 -28.32 -21.07
N SER A 154 -39.71 -29.15 -22.11
CA SER A 154 -40.99 -29.70 -22.56
C SER A 154 -41.22 -31.03 -21.85
N GLY A 155 -42.27 -31.06 -21.01
CA GLY A 155 -43.01 -32.26 -20.64
C GLY A 155 -42.62 -32.90 -19.30
N PHE A 156 -43.40 -32.61 -18.26
CA PHE A 156 -44.21 -33.63 -17.57
C PHE A 156 -45.28 -32.96 -16.70
N SER A 157 -46.54 -33.27 -17.00
CA SER A 157 -47.71 -32.82 -16.24
C SER A 157 -47.80 -33.54 -14.90
N ALA A 158 -48.06 -32.79 -13.83
CA ALA A 158 -48.89 -33.23 -12.72
C ALA A 158 -49.69 -32.02 -12.23
N ALA A 159 -51.01 -32.13 -12.37
CA ALA A 159 -51.98 -31.13 -11.96
C ALA A 159 -51.82 -30.78 -10.47
N THR A 160 -52.00 -29.51 -10.11
CA THR A 160 -53.04 -29.02 -9.19
C THR A 160 -53.00 -27.49 -9.23
N ASP A 161 -54.17 -26.88 -9.35
CA ASP A 161 -54.43 -25.45 -9.21
C ASP A 161 -53.70 -24.83 -8.02
N GLN A 162 -53.06 -23.67 -8.21
CA GLN A 162 -53.38 -22.46 -7.43
C GLN A 162 -52.57 -21.24 -7.90
N VAL A 163 -53.34 -20.18 -8.13
CA VAL A 163 -52.95 -18.79 -8.38
C VAL A 163 -52.13 -18.23 -7.21
N LEU A 164 -50.98 -17.60 -7.48
CA LEU A 164 -50.47 -16.43 -6.74
C LEU A 164 -49.34 -15.72 -7.53
N PRO A 165 -49.43 -14.41 -7.83
CA PRO A 165 -48.33 -13.68 -8.45
C PRO A 165 -47.39 -13.16 -7.34
N THR A 166 -46.37 -13.92 -6.98
CA THR A 166 -45.31 -13.42 -6.09
C THR A 166 -44.12 -12.97 -6.93
N LEU A 167 -44.22 -11.74 -7.46
CA LEU A 167 -43.10 -10.97 -7.99
C LEU A 167 -42.20 -10.55 -6.82
N GLY A 168 -41.35 -11.49 -6.38
CA GLY A 168 -40.22 -11.21 -5.51
C GLY A 168 -38.95 -11.79 -6.14
N PRO A 169 -37.79 -11.13 -6.02
CA PRO A 169 -36.54 -11.71 -6.49
C PRO A 169 -36.33 -13.06 -5.80
N SER A 170 -36.08 -14.09 -6.60
CA SER A 170 -35.85 -15.43 -6.07
C SER A 170 -34.77 -15.40 -4.97
N LEU A 171 -34.92 -16.21 -3.93
CA LEU A 171 -33.97 -16.27 -2.81
C LEU A 171 -32.51 -16.43 -3.30
N GLY A 172 -32.31 -17.16 -4.40
CA GLY A 172 -31.01 -17.30 -5.05
C GLY A 172 -30.43 -15.98 -5.58
N THR A 173 -31.26 -15.09 -6.11
CA THR A 173 -30.83 -13.76 -6.59
C THR A 173 -30.37 -12.87 -5.43
N LEU A 174 -31.08 -12.92 -4.30
CA LEU A 174 -30.72 -12.17 -3.09
C LEU A 174 -29.40 -12.67 -2.48
N ILE A 175 -29.19 -13.99 -2.45
CA ILE A 175 -27.94 -14.59 -1.97
C ILE A 175 -26.77 -14.17 -2.87
N LEU A 176 -26.94 -14.16 -4.19
CA LEU A 176 -25.89 -13.75 -5.12
C LEU A 176 -25.51 -12.26 -4.96
N LEU A 177 -26.50 -11.41 -4.72
CA LEU A 177 -26.31 -9.98 -4.45
C LEU A 177 -25.58 -9.74 -3.12
N ALA A 178 -25.92 -10.51 -2.08
CA ALA A 178 -25.23 -10.45 -0.80
C ALA A 178 -23.76 -10.89 -0.91
N VAL A 179 -23.49 -11.98 -1.63
CA VAL A 179 -22.12 -12.49 -1.83
C VAL A 179 -21.27 -11.51 -2.64
N THR A 180 -21.83 -10.94 -3.72
CA THR A 180 -21.11 -9.95 -4.54
C THR A 180 -20.85 -8.65 -3.79
N TYR A 181 -21.79 -8.20 -2.96
CA TYR A 181 -21.60 -7.04 -2.08
C TYR A 181 -20.48 -7.27 -1.05
N VAL A 182 -20.49 -8.42 -0.36
CA VAL A 182 -19.46 -8.75 0.63
C VAL A 182 -18.09 -8.86 -0.04
N ALA A 183 -17.99 -9.50 -1.20
CA ALA A 183 -16.74 -9.57 -1.96
C ALA A 183 -16.22 -8.17 -2.38
N GLY A 184 -17.12 -7.28 -2.82
CA GLY A 184 -16.78 -5.89 -3.17
C GLY A 184 -16.29 -5.08 -1.96
N THR A 185 -16.94 -5.21 -0.80
CA THR A 185 -16.52 -4.52 0.43
C THR A 185 -15.17 -5.02 0.95
N ILE A 186 -14.91 -6.33 0.90
CA ILE A 186 -13.62 -6.91 1.29
C ILE A 186 -12.51 -6.41 0.36
N LEU A 187 -12.75 -6.33 -0.95
CA LEU A 187 -11.82 -5.76 -1.92
C LEU A 187 -11.57 -4.26 -1.71
N ALA A 188 -12.57 -3.50 -1.27
CA ALA A 188 -12.42 -2.08 -0.94
C ALA A 188 -11.59 -1.86 0.32
N ILE A 189 -11.75 -2.71 1.35
CA ILE A 189 -11.00 -2.63 2.60
C ILE A 189 -9.55 -3.10 2.42
N LEU A 190 -9.31 -4.12 1.59
CA LEU A 190 -7.97 -4.65 1.29
C LEU A 190 -7.22 -3.82 0.22
N GLY A 191 -7.92 -2.94 -0.50
CA GLY A 191 -7.41 -2.25 -1.68
C GLY A 191 -6.65 -0.96 -1.38
N ARG A 192 -5.33 -1.04 -1.17
CA ARG A 192 -4.37 0.10 -1.21
C ARG A 192 -4.20 0.72 -2.62
N LYS A 193 -5.08 0.40 -3.58
CA LYS A 193 -5.05 0.92 -4.97
C LYS A 193 -6.46 1.29 -5.44
N VAL A 194 -6.73 2.59 -5.43
CA VAL A 194 -8.01 3.26 -5.80
C VAL A 194 -8.57 2.80 -7.15
N ALA A 195 -7.72 2.41 -8.10
CA ALA A 195 -8.15 1.98 -9.44
C ALA A 195 -8.93 0.65 -9.45
N VAL A 196 -8.64 -0.29 -8.54
CA VAL A 196 -9.33 -1.59 -8.50
C VAL A 196 -10.72 -1.44 -7.87
N VAL A 197 -10.85 -0.55 -6.89
CA VAL A 197 -12.13 -0.22 -6.25
C VAL A 197 -13.07 0.45 -7.26
N ALA A 198 -12.57 1.39 -8.08
CA ALA A 198 -13.36 2.05 -9.11
C ALA A 198 -13.92 1.08 -10.16
N MET A 199 -13.12 0.09 -10.59
CA MET A 199 -13.61 -0.96 -11.50
C MET A 199 -14.69 -1.84 -10.85
N GLY A 200 -14.54 -2.19 -9.57
CA GLY A 200 -15.54 -2.98 -8.83
C GLY A 200 -16.89 -2.27 -8.74
N TRP A 201 -16.88 -0.96 -8.44
CA TRP A 201 -18.11 -0.15 -8.39
C TRP A 201 -18.75 0.05 -9.76
N GLY A 202 -17.96 0.08 -10.84
CA GLY A 202 -18.48 0.14 -12.21
C GLY A 202 -19.30 -1.09 -12.59
N VAL A 203 -18.80 -2.29 -12.28
CA VAL A 203 -19.50 -3.55 -12.56
C VAL A 203 -20.80 -3.65 -11.75
N ILE A 204 -20.75 -3.29 -10.46
CA ILE A 204 -21.94 -3.29 -9.60
C ILE A 204 -23.00 -2.31 -10.13
N SER A 205 -22.58 -1.12 -10.57
CA SER A 205 -23.51 -0.11 -11.12
C SER A 205 -24.17 -0.59 -12.40
N ILE A 206 -23.43 -1.24 -13.31
CA ILE A 206 -23.98 -1.80 -14.54
C ILE A 206 -24.98 -2.92 -14.22
N CYS A 207 -24.67 -3.80 -13.26
CA CYS A 207 -25.58 -4.84 -12.81
C CYS A 207 -26.87 -4.27 -12.19
N LEU A 208 -26.77 -3.22 -11.38
CA LEU A 208 -27.94 -2.55 -10.77
C LEU A 208 -28.82 -1.86 -11.81
N VAL A 209 -28.23 -1.19 -12.80
CA VAL A 209 -28.98 -0.57 -13.91
C VAL A 209 -29.67 -1.63 -14.75
N GLY A 210 -28.99 -2.74 -15.08
CA GLY A 210 -29.60 -3.86 -15.78
C GLY A 210 -30.77 -4.47 -15.00
N PHE A 211 -30.63 -4.61 -13.68
CA PHE A 211 -31.69 -5.11 -12.81
C PHE A 211 -32.87 -4.14 -12.71
N PHE A 212 -32.61 -2.83 -12.67
CA PHE A 212 -33.65 -1.79 -12.68
C PHE A 212 -34.46 -1.80 -13.97
N VAL A 213 -33.81 -2.00 -15.12
CA VAL A 213 -34.51 -2.11 -16.42
C VAL A 213 -35.37 -3.37 -16.50
N VAL A 214 -34.96 -4.48 -15.88
CA VAL A 214 -35.75 -5.72 -15.85
C VAL A 214 -36.96 -5.62 -14.92
N ILE A 215 -36.86 -4.88 -13.81
CA ILE A 215 -37.96 -4.72 -12.85
C ILE A 215 -38.93 -3.60 -13.25
N PHE A 216 -38.43 -2.50 -13.82
CA PHE A 216 -39.20 -1.28 -14.08
C PHE A 216 -39.26 -0.90 -15.57
N GLY A 217 -38.77 -1.75 -16.47
CA GLY A 217 -38.96 -1.58 -17.91
C GLY A 217 -40.45 -1.72 -18.30
N PRO A 218 -40.90 -1.00 -19.35
CA PRO A 218 -42.30 -0.96 -19.77
C PRO A 218 -42.86 -2.31 -20.23
#